data_AF-A0A2T7G225-F1
#
_entry.id   AF-A0A2T7G225-F1
#
_cell.length_a   1.000
_cell.length_b   1.000
_cell.length_c   1.000
_cell.angle_alpha   90.00
_cell.angle_beta   90.00
_cell.angle_gamma   90.00
#
_symmetry.space_group_name_H-M   'P 1'
#
loop_
_entity.id
_entity.type
_entity.pdbx_description
1 polymer ?
#
loop_
_entity_poly.entity_id
_entity_poly.type
_entity_poly.pdbx_seq_one_letter_code
_entity_poly.pdbx_strand_id
1 'polypeptide(L)'
;MSLAFRDVLKTMHAFIVAERDLEDIAYSRDPAYAIWAEDTEKAHEDLADALVNVHSLPVETREDQPLRRMALLADAMIGHEEPGGARALHLQMQVAFFTKFQACGISSTAMHRNGLLIHGRHLIDAMISLPLFDGGPIDGPHTDEPPESDFGAAL
;
A
#
# COMPACT_ATOMS: atom_id res chain seq x y z
N MET A 1 2.47 19.92 8.43
CA MET A 1 1.60 18.94 7.71
C MET A 1 1.97 18.74 6.24
N SER A 2 1.81 19.72 5.33
CA SER A 2 1.93 19.46 3.88
C SER A 2 3.29 18.98 3.37
N LEU A 3 4.40 19.35 4.05
CA LEU A 3 5.73 18.83 3.72
C LEU A 3 5.83 17.34 4.05
N ALA A 4 5.42 16.94 5.27
CA ALA A 4 5.39 15.53 5.67
C ALA A 4 4.44 14.71 4.79
N PHE A 5 3.28 15.26 4.43
CA PHE A 5 2.38 14.56 3.51
C PHE A 5 2.96 14.39 2.11
N ARG A 6 3.75 15.36 1.61
CA ARG A 6 4.49 15.19 0.34
C ARG A 6 5.52 14.07 0.42
N ASP A 7 6.14 13.89 1.58
CA ASP A 7 7.07 12.79 1.83
C ASP A 7 6.34 11.44 1.78
N VAL A 8 5.16 11.33 2.39
CA VAL A 8 4.28 10.16 2.23
C VAL A 8 3.96 9.87 0.76
N LEU A 9 3.63 10.88 -0.04
CA LEU A 9 3.37 10.66 -1.47
C LEU A 9 4.61 10.12 -2.21
N LYS A 10 5.79 10.60 -1.84
CA LYS A 10 7.06 10.14 -2.43
C LYS A 10 7.37 8.70 -2.02
N THR A 11 7.28 8.36 -0.73
CA THR A 11 7.56 7.01 -0.23
C THR A 11 6.51 6.01 -0.71
N MET A 12 5.23 6.41 -0.80
CA MET A 12 4.17 5.58 -1.37
C MET A 12 4.43 5.26 -2.84
N HIS A 13 4.89 6.24 -3.63
CA HIS A 13 5.29 5.98 -5.01
C HIS A 13 6.49 5.02 -5.08
N ALA A 14 7.51 5.19 -4.23
CA ALA A 14 8.67 4.30 -4.21
C ALA A 14 8.27 2.87 -3.85
N PHE A 15 7.41 2.70 -2.84
CA PHE A 15 6.82 1.42 -2.46
C PHE A 15 6.09 0.76 -3.63
N ILE A 16 5.20 1.49 -4.31
CA ILE A 16 4.47 0.97 -5.48
C ILE A 16 5.40 0.51 -6.60
N VAL A 17 6.50 1.23 -6.84
CA VAL A 17 7.48 0.84 -7.86
C VAL A 17 8.23 -0.42 -7.44
N ALA A 18 8.73 -0.48 -6.21
CA ALA A 18 9.47 -1.63 -5.70
C ALA A 18 8.62 -2.91 -5.70
N GLU A 19 7.37 -2.83 -5.28
CA GLU A 19 6.42 -3.95 -5.32
C GLU A 19 6.15 -4.47 -6.74
N ARG A 20 6.06 -3.57 -7.74
CA ARG A 20 5.88 -3.97 -9.15
C ARG A 20 7.15 -4.57 -9.74
N ASP A 21 8.30 -3.98 -9.43
CA ASP A 21 9.59 -4.50 -9.87
C ASP A 21 9.80 -5.93 -9.32
N LEU A 22 9.35 -6.20 -8.09
CA LEU A 22 9.37 -7.52 -7.46
C LEU A 22 8.39 -8.51 -8.10
N GLU A 23 7.21 -8.05 -8.52
CA GLU A 23 6.22 -8.86 -9.26
C GLU A 23 6.78 -9.33 -10.61
N ASP A 24 7.39 -8.43 -11.38
CA ASP A 24 7.88 -8.69 -12.74
C ASP A 24 8.96 -9.78 -12.80
N ILE A 25 9.62 -10.05 -11.67
CA ILE A 25 10.75 -10.97 -11.53
C ILE A 25 10.44 -12.18 -10.64
N ALA A 26 9.22 -12.24 -10.09
CA ALA A 26 8.80 -13.34 -9.24
C ALA A 26 9.04 -14.66 -9.99
N TYR A 27 9.62 -15.66 -9.31
CA TYR A 27 10.02 -16.96 -9.88
C TYR A 27 11.27 -16.95 -10.79
N SER A 28 11.95 -15.82 -10.96
CA SER A 28 13.27 -15.81 -11.57
C SER A 28 14.31 -16.43 -10.62
N ARG A 29 15.30 -17.14 -11.17
CA ARG A 29 16.50 -17.57 -10.42
C ARG A 29 17.58 -16.48 -10.41
N ASP A 30 17.18 -15.24 -10.63
CA ASP A 30 18.11 -14.12 -10.73
C ASP A 30 18.66 -13.80 -9.33
N PRO A 31 20.00 -13.80 -9.14
CA PRO A 31 20.60 -13.36 -7.88
C PRO A 31 20.17 -11.95 -7.46
N ALA A 32 19.75 -11.10 -8.39
CA ALA A 32 19.21 -9.77 -8.12
C ALA A 32 17.88 -9.79 -7.34
N TYR A 33 17.16 -10.93 -7.31
CA TYR A 33 15.93 -11.09 -6.54
C TYR A 33 16.10 -10.71 -5.06
N ALA A 34 17.22 -11.09 -4.44
CA ALA A 34 17.49 -10.75 -3.05
C ALA A 34 17.62 -9.23 -2.83
N ILE A 35 18.24 -8.52 -3.78
CA ILE A 35 18.43 -7.06 -3.71
C ILE A 35 17.07 -6.36 -3.88
N TRP A 36 16.26 -6.80 -4.84
CA TRP A 36 14.93 -6.23 -5.06
C TRP A 36 13.98 -6.50 -3.88
N ALA A 37 14.07 -7.66 -3.25
CA ALA A 37 13.32 -7.95 -2.02
C ALA A 37 13.75 -7.02 -0.87
N GLU A 38 15.06 -6.75 -0.71
CA GLU A 38 15.57 -5.79 0.26
C GLU A 38 15.09 -4.35 -0.05
N ASP A 39 15.08 -3.95 -1.32
CA ASP A 39 14.59 -2.63 -1.74
C ASP A 39 13.09 -2.45 -1.45
N THR A 40 12.28 -3.50 -1.67
CA THR A 40 10.85 -3.50 -1.34
C THR A 40 10.61 -3.36 0.15
N GLU A 41 11.32 -4.14 0.99
CA GLU A 41 11.22 -4.02 2.45
C GLU A 41 11.64 -2.62 2.91
N LYS A 42 12.76 -2.10 2.38
CA LYS A 42 13.24 -0.76 2.69
C LYS A 42 12.21 0.32 2.32
N ALA A 43 11.54 0.19 1.17
CA ALA A 43 10.51 1.12 0.72
C ALA A 43 9.24 1.04 1.59
N HIS A 44 8.90 -0.15 2.09
CA HIS A 44 7.82 -0.34 3.05
C HIS A 44 8.12 0.34 4.38
N GLU A 45 9.32 0.15 4.94
CA GLU A 45 9.78 0.85 6.15
C GLU A 45 9.75 2.37 5.98
N ASP A 46 10.26 2.88 4.86
CA ASP A 46 10.27 4.33 4.57
C ASP A 46 8.86 4.91 4.49
N LEU A 47 7.91 4.16 3.92
CA LEU A 47 6.50 4.54 3.90
C LEU A 47 5.90 4.56 5.31
N ALA A 48 6.13 3.52 6.10
CA ALA A 48 5.67 3.44 7.49
C ALA A 48 6.22 4.61 8.34
N ASP A 49 7.51 4.91 8.23
CA ASP A 49 8.15 6.04 8.93
C ASP A 49 7.57 7.40 8.51
N ALA A 50 7.33 7.60 7.21
CA ALA A 50 6.70 8.82 6.70
C ALA A 50 5.26 8.99 7.25
N LEU A 51 4.51 7.91 7.38
CA LEU A 51 3.16 7.90 7.95
C LEU A 51 3.17 8.23 9.44
N VAL A 52 4.06 7.59 10.21
CA VAL A 52 4.29 7.89 11.63
C VAL A 52 4.63 9.38 11.83
N ASN A 53 5.51 9.92 10.98
CA ASN A 53 5.85 11.34 11.01
C ASN A 53 4.60 12.22 10.81
N VAL A 54 3.76 11.94 9.81
CA VAL A 54 2.50 12.68 9.60
C VAL A 54 1.56 12.57 10.81
N HIS A 55 1.46 11.40 11.44
CA HIS A 55 0.59 11.17 12.60
C HIS A 55 1.05 11.89 13.86
N SER A 56 2.36 12.07 14.03
CA SER A 56 2.95 12.80 15.15
C SER A 56 2.79 14.32 15.06
N LEU A 57 2.52 14.86 13.87
CA LEU A 57 2.35 16.30 13.68
C LEU A 57 0.97 16.80 14.17
N PRO A 58 0.92 17.97 14.83
CA PRO A 58 -0.34 18.61 15.19
C PRO A 58 -1.09 19.07 13.94
N VAL A 59 -2.42 19.09 14.03
CA VAL A 59 -3.28 19.66 12.99
C VAL A 59 -3.48 21.15 13.31
N GLU A 60 -2.73 22.01 12.64
CA GLU A 60 -2.74 23.45 12.89
C GLU A 60 -3.93 24.14 12.21
N THR A 61 -4.32 23.67 11.03
CA THR A 61 -5.42 24.24 10.24
C THR A 61 -6.49 23.20 9.93
N ARG A 62 -7.72 23.64 9.68
CA ARG A 62 -8.82 22.71 9.34
C ARG A 62 -8.58 22.03 8.00
N GLU A 63 -7.89 22.72 7.08
CA GLU A 63 -7.52 22.24 5.75
C GLU A 63 -6.50 21.11 5.77
N ASP A 64 -5.82 20.88 6.90
CA ASP A 64 -4.89 19.78 7.11
C ASP A 64 -5.58 18.48 7.54
N GLN A 65 -6.82 18.54 8.05
CA GLN A 65 -7.57 17.36 8.50
C GLN A 65 -7.74 16.28 7.40
N PRO A 66 -8.12 16.64 6.16
CA PRO A 66 -8.21 15.65 5.08
C PRO A 66 -6.87 14.95 4.79
N LEU A 67 -5.73 15.66 4.89
CA LEU A 67 -4.41 15.06 4.68
C LEU A 67 -4.11 14.00 5.73
N ARG A 68 -4.42 14.30 7.00
CA ARG A 68 -4.27 13.34 8.10
C ARG A 68 -5.14 12.11 7.90
N ARG A 69 -6.38 12.27 7.43
CA ARG A 69 -7.26 11.13 7.12
C ARG A 69 -6.72 10.28 5.99
N MET A 70 -6.15 10.89 4.95
CA MET A 70 -5.55 10.16 3.84
C MET A 70 -4.33 9.36 4.29
N ALA A 71 -3.49 9.93 5.17
CA ALA A 71 -2.39 9.19 5.77
C ALA A 71 -2.90 8.02 6.64
N LEU A 72 -3.94 8.23 7.46
CA LEU A 72 -4.52 7.15 8.27
C LEU A 72 -5.10 6.01 7.42
N LEU A 73 -5.69 6.35 6.27
CA LEU A 73 -6.17 5.36 5.32
C LEU A 73 -5.01 4.55 4.74
N ALA A 74 -3.94 5.22 4.30
CA ALA A 74 -2.76 4.56 3.76
C ALA A 74 -2.11 3.61 4.79
N ASP A 75 -1.94 4.09 6.02
CA ASP A 75 -1.42 3.31 7.16
C ASP A 75 -2.29 2.07 7.45
N ALA A 76 -3.62 2.27 7.49
CA ALA A 76 -4.55 1.16 7.69
C ALA A 76 -4.58 0.16 6.51
N MET A 77 -4.24 0.59 5.29
CA MET A 77 -4.16 -0.31 4.14
C MET A 77 -2.89 -1.16 4.16
N ILE A 78 -1.74 -0.56 4.46
CA ILE A 78 -0.45 -1.31 4.52
C ILE A 78 -0.37 -2.22 5.75
N GLY A 79 -0.99 -1.83 6.87
CA GLY A 79 -1.02 -2.64 8.10
C GLY A 79 -2.15 -3.67 8.16
N HIS A 80 -2.94 -3.85 7.10
CA HIS A 80 -4.08 -4.76 7.12
C HIS A 80 -3.64 -6.22 6.90
N GLU A 81 -3.64 -7.03 7.96
CA GLU A 81 -3.23 -8.44 7.89
C GLU A 81 -4.28 -9.34 7.22
N GLU A 82 -5.57 -8.95 7.26
CA GLU A 82 -6.64 -9.75 6.64
C GLU A 82 -6.71 -9.54 5.12
N PRO A 83 -6.71 -10.62 4.31
CA PRO A 83 -6.94 -10.56 2.88
C PRO A 83 -8.19 -9.76 2.51
N GLY A 84 -8.04 -8.76 1.63
CA GLY A 84 -9.15 -7.95 1.13
C GLY A 84 -9.59 -6.77 2.01
N GLY A 85 -9.07 -6.62 3.23
CA GLY A 85 -9.43 -5.48 4.09
C GLY A 85 -9.00 -4.12 3.52
N ALA A 86 -7.80 -4.06 2.94
CA ALA A 86 -7.35 -2.86 2.20
C ALA A 86 -8.29 -2.50 1.04
N ARG A 87 -8.85 -3.49 0.33
CA ARG A 87 -9.84 -3.27 -0.75
C ARG A 87 -11.14 -2.71 -0.21
N ALA A 88 -11.63 -3.22 0.92
CA ALA A 88 -12.82 -2.69 1.57
C ALA A 88 -12.62 -1.22 2.01
N LEU A 89 -11.47 -0.89 2.59
CA LEU A 89 -11.11 0.48 2.96
C LEU A 89 -11.04 1.41 1.72
N HIS A 90 -10.45 0.93 0.63
CA HIS A 90 -10.38 1.65 -0.64
C HIS A 90 -11.78 1.99 -1.19
N LEU A 91 -12.69 1.01 -1.24
CA LEU A 91 -14.07 1.22 -1.67
C LEU A 91 -14.80 2.24 -0.79
N GLN A 92 -14.62 2.17 0.54
CA GLN A 92 -15.19 3.14 1.46
C GLN A 92 -14.63 4.55 1.23
N MET A 93 -13.34 4.68 0.95
CA MET A 93 -12.72 5.96 0.59
C MET A 93 -13.32 6.54 -0.68
N GLN A 94 -13.50 5.73 -1.73
CA GLN A 94 -14.05 6.21 -3.01
C GLN A 94 -15.45 6.81 -2.82
N VAL A 95 -16.30 6.17 -2.04
CA VAL A 95 -17.65 6.68 -1.71
C VAL A 95 -17.57 7.96 -0.87
N ALA A 96 -16.62 8.03 0.06
CA ALA A 96 -16.51 9.13 1.01
C ALA A 96 -15.63 10.30 0.53
N PHE A 97 -14.96 10.21 -0.63
CA PHE A 97 -13.86 11.10 -1.00
C PHE A 97 -14.21 12.59 -0.88
N PHE A 98 -15.26 13.04 -1.55
CA PHE A 98 -15.66 14.45 -1.54
C PHE A 98 -16.22 14.94 -0.20
N THR A 99 -16.60 14.03 0.70
CA THR A 99 -17.16 14.42 2.02
C THR A 99 -16.14 14.34 3.15
N LYS A 100 -15.11 13.48 3.04
CA LYS A 100 -14.12 13.23 4.09
C LYS A 100 -12.70 13.63 3.71
N PHE A 101 -12.37 13.62 2.42
CA PHE A 101 -11.03 13.81 1.87
C PHE A 101 -10.96 15.06 0.97
N GLN A 102 -11.64 16.13 1.39
CA GLN A 102 -11.62 17.43 0.72
C GLN A 102 -11.44 18.55 1.74
N ALA A 103 -10.51 19.46 1.48
CA ALA A 103 -10.40 20.72 2.21
C ALA A 103 -11.47 21.69 1.71
N CYS A 104 -12.25 22.27 2.64
CA CYS A 104 -13.31 23.21 2.31
C CYS A 104 -12.77 24.59 1.95
N GLY A 105 -13.47 25.28 1.04
CA GLY A 105 -13.17 26.67 0.65
C GLY A 105 -12.31 26.81 -0.61
N ILE A 106 -12.07 28.06 -0.98
CA ILE A 106 -11.36 28.45 -2.23
C ILE A 106 -10.04 29.17 -1.95
N SER A 107 -9.54 29.10 -0.72
CA SER A 107 -8.24 29.68 -0.38
C SER A 107 -7.11 28.96 -1.09
N SER A 108 -5.99 29.64 -1.33
CA SER A 108 -4.79 29.01 -1.90
C SER A 108 -4.33 27.79 -1.08
N THR A 109 -4.45 27.87 0.26
CA THR A 109 -4.18 26.76 1.17
C THR A 109 -5.11 25.57 0.91
N ALA A 110 -6.43 25.79 0.82
CA ALA A 110 -7.39 24.72 0.55
C ALA A 110 -7.17 24.09 -0.83
N MET A 111 -6.97 24.90 -1.87
CA MET A 111 -6.67 24.43 -3.22
C MET A 111 -5.38 23.60 -3.25
N HIS A 112 -4.33 24.03 -2.55
CA HIS A 112 -3.09 23.28 -2.45
C HIS A 112 -3.29 21.92 -1.78
N ARG A 113 -4.09 21.86 -0.69
CA ARG A 113 -4.35 20.61 0.06
C ARG A 113 -5.17 19.65 -0.80
N ASN A 114 -6.16 20.17 -1.52
CA ASN A 114 -6.91 19.40 -2.50
C ASN A 114 -6.03 18.84 -3.62
N GLY A 115 -5.03 19.59 -4.10
CA GLY A 115 -4.05 19.06 -5.05
C GLY A 115 -3.26 17.86 -4.50
N LEU A 116 -2.81 17.94 -3.25
CA LEU A 116 -2.12 16.82 -2.57
C LEU A 116 -3.05 15.61 -2.37
N LEU A 117 -4.32 15.85 -1.99
CA LEU A 117 -5.31 14.78 -1.78
C LEU A 117 -5.66 14.06 -3.09
N ILE A 118 -5.76 14.80 -4.19
CA ILE A 118 -5.97 14.21 -5.52
C ILE A 118 -4.79 13.33 -5.87
N HIS A 119 -3.55 13.79 -5.68
CA HIS A 119 -2.36 12.95 -5.93
C HIS A 119 -2.37 11.70 -5.03
N GLY A 120 -2.61 11.87 -3.73
CA GLY A 120 -2.73 10.74 -2.79
C GLY A 120 -3.78 9.73 -3.22
N ARG A 121 -4.95 10.17 -3.71
CA ARG A 121 -5.97 9.27 -4.26
C ARG A 121 -5.44 8.41 -5.41
N HIS A 122 -4.72 9.01 -6.36
CA HIS A 122 -4.17 8.26 -7.49
C HIS A 122 -3.15 7.22 -7.04
N LEU A 123 -2.33 7.54 -6.03
CA LEU A 123 -1.39 6.59 -5.47
C LEU A 123 -2.10 5.48 -4.70
N ILE A 124 -3.17 5.77 -3.95
CA ILE A 124 -3.99 4.74 -3.30
C ILE A 124 -4.63 3.81 -4.36
N ASP A 125 -5.16 4.36 -5.45
CA ASP A 125 -5.71 3.57 -6.57
C ASP A 125 -4.63 2.66 -7.21
N ALA A 126 -3.39 3.15 -7.33
CA ALA A 126 -2.27 2.36 -7.83
C ALA A 126 -1.80 1.30 -6.82
N MET A 127 -1.76 1.65 -5.53
CA MET A 127 -1.36 0.76 -4.43
C MET A 127 -2.31 -0.42 -4.31
N ILE A 128 -3.62 -0.20 -4.33
CA ILE A 128 -4.60 -1.31 -4.25
C ILE A 128 -4.60 -2.22 -5.50
N SER A 129 -3.95 -1.79 -6.57
CA SER A 129 -3.78 -2.61 -7.77
C SER A 129 -2.57 -3.54 -7.69
N LEU A 130 -1.77 -3.48 -6.61
CA LEU A 130 -0.65 -4.39 -6.39
C LEU A 130 -1.17 -5.80 -6.00
N PRO A 131 -0.51 -6.88 -6.46
CA PRO A 131 -0.90 -8.26 -6.11
C PRO A 131 -0.89 -8.56 -4.62
N LEU A 132 -0.06 -7.85 -3.86
CA LEU A 132 -0.06 -7.80 -2.39
C LEU A 132 -1.48 -7.71 -1.80
N PHE A 133 -2.39 -6.97 -2.44
CA PHE A 133 -3.75 -6.75 -1.94
C PHE A 133 -4.81 -7.66 -2.59
N ASP A 134 -4.43 -8.60 -3.46
CA ASP A 134 -5.36 -9.54 -4.12
C ASP A 134 -5.85 -10.67 -3.22
N GLY A 135 -5.22 -10.88 -2.06
CA GLY A 135 -5.69 -11.88 -1.09
C GLY A 135 -5.69 -13.31 -1.64
N GLY A 136 -4.70 -13.64 -2.49
CA GLY A 136 -4.48 -15.01 -2.94
C GLY A 136 -3.96 -15.89 -1.79
N PRO A 137 -4.27 -17.20 -1.78
CA PRO A 137 -3.75 -18.10 -0.76
C PRO A 137 -2.22 -18.10 -0.82
N ILE A 138 -1.58 -17.72 0.29
CA ILE A 138 -0.17 -18.04 0.57
C ILE A 138 -0.06 -19.55 0.40
N ASP A 139 0.78 -19.98 -0.54
CA ASP A 139 1.14 -21.36 -0.86
C ASP A 139 0.35 -22.42 -0.08
N GLY A 140 -0.64 -23.03 -0.74
CA GLY A 140 -1.06 -24.36 -0.33
C GLY A 140 0.20 -25.23 -0.22
N PRO A 141 0.33 -26.09 0.81
CA PRO A 141 1.56 -26.82 1.06
C PRO A 141 2.02 -27.46 -0.25
N HIS A 142 3.28 -27.26 -0.63
CA HIS A 142 3.92 -28.05 -1.67
C HIS A 142 3.69 -29.51 -1.29
N THR A 143 2.71 -30.15 -1.93
CA THR A 143 2.56 -31.59 -1.85
C THR A 143 3.71 -32.15 -2.66
N ASP A 144 4.88 -32.25 -2.02
CA ASP A 144 5.88 -33.28 -2.33
C ASP A 144 5.26 -34.63 -1.92
N GLU A 145 4.14 -35.01 -2.55
CA GLU A 145 3.72 -36.39 -2.58
C GLU A 145 4.46 -37.02 -3.76
N PRO A 146 5.43 -37.92 -3.51
CA PRO A 146 5.99 -38.71 -4.59
C PRO A 146 4.85 -39.56 -5.19
N PRO A 147 4.85 -39.82 -6.50
CA PRO A 147 3.83 -40.66 -7.11
C PRO A 147 3.81 -42.00 -6.37
N GLU A 148 2.63 -42.40 -5.88
CA GLU A 148 2.43 -43.69 -5.23
C GLU A 148 3.01 -44.78 -6.14
N SER A 149 4.13 -45.32 -5.72
CA SER A 149 4.75 -46.48 -6.33
C SER A 149 3.86 -47.67 -5.98
N ASP A 150 3.08 -48.13 -6.96
CA ASP A 150 2.28 -49.35 -6.90
C ASP A 150 3.21 -50.56 -6.73
N PHE A 151 3.64 -50.80 -5.49
CA PHE A 151 4.35 -51.98 -5.05
C PHE A 151 3.41 -52.85 -4.21
N GLY A 152 2.61 -53.63 -4.93
CA GLY A 152 2.54 -55.07 -4.70
C GLY A 152 1.38 -55.59 -3.87
N ALA A 153 0.70 -56.59 -4.42
CA ALA A 153 0.56 -57.87 -3.75
C ALA A 153 0.29 -58.97 -4.79
N ALA A 154 1.28 -59.85 -4.96
CA ALA A 154 1.04 -61.19 -5.42
C ALA A 154 0.14 -61.91 -4.40
N LEU A 155 -0.87 -62.63 -4.90
CA LEU A 155 -1.24 -64.00 -4.52
C LEU A 155 -2.22 -64.56 -5.54
#